data_AF-A0A5C6FXG4-F1
#
_entry.id   AF-A0A5C6FXG4-F1
#
_cell.length_a   1.000
_cell.length_b   1.000
_cell.length_c   1.000
_cell.angle_alpha   90.00
_cell.angle_beta   90.00
_cell.angle_gamma   90.00
#
_symmetry.space_group_name_H-M   'P 1'
#
loop_
_entity.id
_entity.type
_entity.pdbx_description
1 polymer ?
#
loop_
_entity_poly.entity_id
_entity_poly.type
_entity_poly.pdbx_seq_one_letter_code
_entity_poly.pdbx_strand_id
1 'polypeptide(L)'
;MTVGRTGGSRAERSFAVFGRRSALVASGGNASCGFRLHGIRFSLICLLLTVLVPTLGSFARADDATEALSARQISLATRFQKLEALLLRLADMEAAENPERASLLKRAAKQSRDRFVLTKLQDAASSLDKQRFQDAVDQQETATKELAALLKLLLTEDRSKRIRDEKQRIAKVIRELKRVERSQRSTRARTENGADTDQLKREQESLSERAESLSDDLDDGESESSEPSDESNDESSPQSEDADSKDSESDESDGEQGDAPEPDESDAKDPKDGSESDAGDKQEPQDSSAESSESSPSESSPKSEQDSQPSQSQSQESQSQQSESQPSDSQQSESQQSESSDSQPSGPQPPQSPQAKANDQLQQAIEKMRQAEKDLEEAKRDDAIEKQREAEKQLRQAIDQLEQILRQLREEEMQRELAKLEARLRQMAAMQSKILDDTTALSQTPKAQRNRQTDLKAGDLAFEEKKVTLDADRAMLLLREEGSSVAFPEVISQIRDDTVVIAQRLSQTKIDGVTKGMQEDVLAALEEMIAALQKAQNDLEKKKQQNQQPQQPGQPGEEPLVQALAELKLIRTIQTRIQSTTRRYSGLIQTGETTSEEVQPLLQDLAERQSRLYRITRDLALERNQ
;
A
#
# COMPACT_ATOMS: atom_id res chain seq x y z
N MET A 1 -37.66 35.22 34.06
CA MET A 1 -38.69 34.53 34.86
C MET A 1 -38.20 33.10 35.05
N THR A 2 -37.59 32.74 36.19
CA THR A 2 -38.22 32.14 37.42
C THR A 2 -38.68 30.68 37.22
N VAL A 3 -38.36 29.67 38.07
CA VAL A 3 -37.58 29.66 39.34
C VAL A 3 -37.16 28.22 39.75
N GLY A 4 -36.06 28.06 40.51
CA GLY A 4 -35.83 26.92 41.46
C GLY A 4 -35.25 25.59 40.91
N ARG A 5 -34.84 24.60 41.75
CA ARG A 5 -34.62 24.60 43.23
C ARG A 5 -33.82 23.36 43.74
N THR A 6 -32.72 23.59 44.47
CA THR A 6 -32.05 22.77 45.55
C THR A 6 -32.02 21.21 45.57
N GLY A 7 -30.82 20.63 45.82
CA GLY A 7 -30.60 19.34 46.53
C GLY A 7 -29.52 18.41 45.93
N GLY A 8 -28.75 17.59 46.67
CA GLY A 8 -28.58 17.52 48.13
C GLY A 8 -27.94 16.23 48.72
N SER A 9 -26.60 16.15 48.81
CA SER A 9 -25.79 15.44 49.84
C SER A 9 -25.84 13.90 50.08
N ARG A 10 -24.72 13.22 49.77
CA ARG A 10 -23.87 12.31 50.65
C ARG A 10 -24.51 11.25 51.58
N ALA A 11 -24.08 9.97 51.50
CA ALA A 11 -23.60 9.12 52.63
C ALA A 11 -23.19 7.67 52.22
N GLU A 12 -22.33 7.02 53.02
CA GLU A 12 -21.82 5.64 52.83
C GLU A 12 -22.76 4.53 53.36
N ARG A 13 -22.42 3.24 53.10
CA ARG A 13 -22.34 2.17 54.13
C ARG A 13 -21.76 0.83 53.65
N SER A 14 -21.16 0.10 54.60
CA SER A 14 -20.55 -1.23 54.41
C SER A 14 -21.17 -2.29 55.34
N PHE A 15 -21.21 -3.55 54.92
CA PHE A 15 -21.35 -4.78 55.74
C PHE A 15 -20.69 -5.94 54.94
N ALA A 16 -19.82 -6.85 55.41
CA ALA A 16 -19.38 -7.39 56.72
C ALA A 16 -19.93 -8.82 57.05
N VAL A 17 -19.21 -9.54 57.92
CA VAL A 17 -19.34 -10.99 58.31
C VAL A 17 -18.71 -11.99 57.31
N PHE A 18 -17.74 -12.88 57.58
CA PHE A 18 -16.91 -13.33 58.74
C PHE A 18 -17.18 -14.77 59.29
N GLY A 19 -16.18 -15.66 59.17
CA GLY A 19 -16.07 -16.99 59.81
C GLY A 19 -14.98 -17.84 59.12
N ARG A 20 -13.80 -18.13 59.73
CA ARG A 20 -13.46 -19.21 60.71
C ARG A 20 -13.66 -20.63 60.12
N ARG A 21 -12.73 -21.59 60.28
CA ARG A 21 -11.73 -21.82 61.36
C ARG A 21 -10.67 -22.91 61.03
N SER A 22 -9.49 -22.87 61.68
CA SER A 22 -8.51 -23.99 61.92
C SER A 22 -7.77 -24.60 60.70
N ALA A 23 -6.43 -24.74 60.65
CA ALA A 23 -5.45 -25.51 61.47
C ALA A 23 -5.41 -27.03 61.12
N LEU A 24 -4.28 -27.77 61.11
CA LEU A 24 -3.06 -27.64 61.95
C LEU A 24 -1.76 -28.20 61.29
N VAL A 25 -0.63 -27.56 61.66
CA VAL A 25 0.82 -27.91 61.64
C VAL A 25 1.23 -29.40 61.81
N ALA A 26 2.32 -29.87 61.15
CA ALA A 26 3.55 -30.46 61.77
C ALA A 26 4.57 -31.14 60.81
N SER A 27 5.89 -30.99 61.14
CA SER A 27 7.08 -31.89 60.96
C SER A 27 7.23 -32.75 59.67
N GLY A 28 8.37 -32.81 58.94
CA GLY A 28 9.79 -32.74 59.35
C GLY A 28 10.39 -34.16 59.51
N GLY A 29 11.63 -34.52 59.15
CA GLY A 29 12.80 -33.81 58.56
C GLY A 29 14.01 -34.78 58.48
N ASN A 30 15.23 -34.31 58.13
CA ASN A 30 16.52 -35.08 58.09
C ASN A 30 16.63 -36.21 57.02
N ALA A 31 17.80 -36.66 56.55
CA ALA A 31 19.19 -36.13 56.64
C ALA A 31 20.16 -36.80 55.61
N SER A 32 21.13 -35.99 55.15
CA SER A 32 22.59 -36.26 54.97
C SER A 32 23.17 -37.41 54.11
N CYS A 33 24.27 -37.04 53.42
CA CYS A 33 25.38 -37.89 52.90
C CYS A 33 25.08 -38.84 51.70
N GLY A 34 26.06 -39.20 50.85
CA GLY A 34 27.45 -38.73 50.75
C GLY A 34 28.37 -39.72 49.98
N PHE A 35 29.50 -39.22 49.44
CA PHE A 35 30.51 -39.93 48.61
C PHE A 35 30.01 -40.43 47.23
N ARG A 36 30.73 -40.39 46.09
CA ARG A 36 32.17 -40.27 45.66
C ARG A 36 32.85 -41.57 45.20
N LEU A 37 33.38 -41.46 43.97
CA LEU A 37 34.59 -42.08 43.38
C LEU A 37 34.56 -43.52 42.81
N HIS A 38 35.03 -43.60 41.56
CA HIS A 38 35.63 -44.73 40.81
C HIS A 38 34.75 -46.00 40.61
N GLY A 39 34.77 -46.70 39.48
CA GLY A 39 35.56 -46.55 38.24
C GLY A 39 36.51 -47.73 38.02
N ILE A 40 36.33 -48.49 36.92
CA ILE A 40 37.27 -49.46 36.31
C ILE A 40 36.69 -49.92 34.95
N ARG A 41 37.55 -50.28 33.99
CA ARG A 41 37.20 -50.90 32.69
C ARG A 41 37.55 -52.40 32.71
N PHE A 42 36.69 -53.28 32.19
CA PHE A 42 37.02 -54.57 31.53
C PHE A 42 35.69 -55.10 30.94
N SER A 43 35.47 -55.12 29.62
CA SER A 43 36.04 -56.00 28.58
C SER A 43 35.55 -57.45 28.61
N LEU A 44 34.55 -57.73 27.76
CA LEU A 44 34.46 -58.86 26.82
C LEU A 44 34.62 -60.31 27.35
N ILE A 45 33.58 -61.16 27.18
CA ILE A 45 33.59 -62.51 26.51
C ILE A 45 32.40 -63.42 26.93
N CYS A 46 31.68 -63.92 25.91
CA CYS A 46 30.91 -65.18 25.81
C CYS A 46 29.86 -65.68 26.84
N LEU A 47 28.61 -65.70 26.36
CA LEU A 47 27.84 -66.94 26.02
C LEU A 47 26.99 -67.67 27.11
N LEU A 48 25.93 -68.33 26.62
CA LEU A 48 25.05 -69.33 27.26
C LEU A 48 24.04 -68.89 28.35
N LEU A 49 22.97 -68.25 27.87
CA LEU A 49 21.63 -68.84 27.85
C LEU A 49 21.13 -69.50 29.15
N THR A 50 20.40 -68.75 29.98
CA THR A 50 19.24 -69.27 30.74
C THR A 50 18.33 -68.14 31.26
N VAL A 51 17.09 -68.48 31.58
CA VAL A 51 16.00 -67.63 32.10
C VAL A 51 15.33 -66.69 31.08
N LEU A 52 14.34 -67.27 30.39
CA LEU A 52 13.29 -66.54 29.68
C LEU A 52 12.30 -65.94 30.70
N VAL A 53 12.43 -64.63 30.99
CA VAL A 53 11.34 -63.82 31.56
C VAL A 53 10.94 -62.79 30.51
N PRO A 54 9.69 -62.79 30.03
CA PRO A 54 9.26 -61.84 29.01
C PRO A 54 9.10 -60.44 29.60
N THR A 55 9.87 -59.47 29.10
CA THR A 55 9.79 -58.05 29.44
C THR A 55 8.58 -57.37 28.79
N LEU A 56 7.38 -57.79 29.19
CA LEU A 56 6.07 -57.27 28.77
C LEU A 56 5.78 -55.81 29.21
N GLY A 57 6.82 -55.04 29.56
CA GLY A 57 6.70 -53.65 30.03
C GLY A 57 6.94 -52.56 28.97
N SER A 58 7.50 -52.89 27.82
CA SER A 58 7.92 -51.87 26.83
C SER A 58 6.87 -51.51 25.77
N PHE A 59 5.81 -52.31 25.58
CA PHE A 59 4.81 -52.06 24.55
C PHE A 59 3.75 -51.03 24.97
N ALA A 60 3.19 -51.15 26.19
CA ALA A 60 2.13 -50.24 26.67
C ALA A 60 2.52 -48.74 26.59
N ARG A 61 3.78 -48.42 26.88
CA ARG A 61 4.31 -47.04 26.82
C ARG A 61 4.42 -46.48 25.39
N ALA A 62 4.38 -47.33 24.37
CA ALA A 62 4.32 -46.90 22.98
C ALA A 62 2.85 -46.61 22.56
N ASP A 63 1.91 -47.47 22.96
CA ASP A 63 0.48 -47.25 22.69
C ASP A 63 -0.02 -45.96 23.36
N ASP A 64 0.31 -45.74 24.65
CA ASP A 64 0.05 -44.47 25.38
C ASP A 64 0.52 -43.23 24.60
N ALA A 65 1.69 -43.32 23.95
CA ALA A 65 2.29 -42.23 23.18
C ALA A 65 1.58 -42.01 21.84
N THR A 66 1.12 -43.09 21.18
CA THR A 66 0.32 -42.97 19.94
C THR A 66 -1.07 -42.41 20.18
N GLU A 67 -1.73 -42.77 21.29
CA GLU A 67 -3.02 -42.19 21.70
C GLU A 67 -2.87 -40.70 22.06
N ALA A 68 -1.80 -40.33 22.75
CA ALA A 68 -1.49 -38.92 23.03
C ALA A 68 -1.23 -38.10 21.73
N LEU A 69 -0.64 -38.70 20.69
CA LEU A 69 -0.41 -38.05 19.41
C LEU A 69 -1.70 -37.94 18.57
N SER A 70 -2.54 -38.99 18.50
CA SER A 70 -3.82 -38.93 17.80
C SER A 70 -4.76 -37.92 18.46
N ALA A 71 -4.82 -37.86 19.80
CA ALA A 71 -5.58 -36.85 20.54
C ALA A 71 -5.12 -35.41 20.25
N ARG A 72 -3.81 -35.16 20.12
CA ARG A 72 -3.26 -33.86 19.70
C ARG A 72 -3.68 -33.51 18.26
N GLN A 73 -3.64 -34.47 17.34
CA GLN A 73 -4.06 -34.26 15.95
C GLN A 73 -5.58 -33.98 15.84
N ILE A 74 -6.42 -34.68 16.62
CA ILE A 74 -7.88 -34.41 16.73
C ILE A 74 -8.13 -33.00 17.28
N SER A 75 -7.38 -32.58 18.30
CA SER A 75 -7.44 -31.22 18.85
C SER A 75 -7.09 -30.16 17.79
N LEU A 76 -6.06 -30.39 16.98
CA LEU A 76 -5.64 -29.49 15.91
C LEU A 76 -6.68 -29.40 14.78
N ALA A 77 -7.24 -30.54 14.32
CA ALA A 77 -8.35 -30.55 13.38
C ALA A 77 -9.59 -29.79 13.92
N THR A 78 -9.91 -29.97 15.21
CA THR A 78 -11.03 -29.28 15.88
C THR A 78 -10.80 -27.77 16.01
N ARG A 79 -9.55 -27.32 16.26
CA ARG A 79 -9.16 -25.91 16.23
C ARG A 79 -9.30 -25.33 14.83
N PHE A 80 -8.88 -26.07 13.81
CA PHE A 80 -8.97 -25.65 12.41
C PHE A 80 -10.42 -25.51 11.92
N GLN A 81 -11.31 -26.43 12.29
CA GLN A 81 -12.75 -26.32 12.01
C GLN A 81 -13.37 -25.06 12.63
N LYS A 82 -12.93 -24.67 13.85
CA LYS A 82 -13.35 -23.41 14.47
C LYS A 82 -12.79 -22.19 13.73
N LEU A 83 -11.56 -22.27 13.22
CA LEU A 83 -10.96 -21.20 12.41
C LEU A 83 -11.72 -20.98 11.11
N GLU A 84 -12.09 -22.03 10.36
CA GLU A 84 -12.93 -21.89 9.15
C GLU A 84 -14.26 -21.17 9.44
N ALA A 85 -14.92 -21.52 10.55
CA ALA A 85 -16.17 -20.88 10.97
C ALA A 85 -15.97 -19.42 11.42
N LEU A 86 -14.84 -19.10 12.05
CA LEU A 86 -14.49 -17.73 12.44
C LEU A 86 -14.15 -16.84 11.23
N LEU A 87 -13.42 -17.36 10.24
CA LEU A 87 -13.13 -16.64 8.98
C LEU A 87 -14.43 -16.19 8.30
N LEU A 88 -15.41 -17.10 8.16
CA LEU A 88 -16.70 -16.76 7.56
C LEU A 88 -17.50 -15.75 8.41
N ARG A 89 -17.51 -15.92 9.75
CA ARG A 89 -18.22 -15.01 10.65
C ARG A 89 -17.62 -13.60 10.65
N LEU A 90 -16.29 -13.47 10.69
CA LEU A 90 -15.60 -12.19 10.56
C LEU A 90 -15.95 -11.54 9.22
N ALA A 91 -15.90 -12.32 8.13
CA ALA A 91 -16.24 -11.85 6.80
C ALA A 91 -17.70 -11.41 6.61
N ASP A 92 -18.63 -11.84 7.45
CA ASP A 92 -20.02 -11.37 7.42
C ASP A 92 -20.22 -10.10 8.29
N MET A 93 -19.48 -9.94 9.39
CA MET A 93 -19.47 -8.70 10.17
C MET A 93 -18.78 -7.56 9.39
N GLU A 94 -17.64 -7.85 8.77
CA GLU A 94 -16.82 -6.86 8.08
C GLU A 94 -17.31 -6.53 6.66
N ALA A 95 -18.27 -7.27 6.11
CA ALA A 95 -18.80 -7.02 4.76
C ALA A 95 -19.37 -5.60 4.58
N ALA A 96 -19.81 -4.97 5.67
CA ALA A 96 -20.32 -3.60 5.66
C ALA A 96 -19.22 -2.53 5.65
N GLU A 97 -18.08 -2.77 6.31
CA GLU A 97 -17.04 -1.77 6.56
C GLU A 97 -15.79 -2.01 5.70
N ASN A 98 -15.32 -3.26 5.67
CA ASN A 98 -14.11 -3.71 4.98
C ASN A 98 -14.44 -4.84 3.97
N PRO A 99 -15.15 -4.55 2.86
CA PRO A 99 -15.63 -5.57 1.93
C PRO A 99 -14.52 -6.39 1.27
N GLU A 100 -13.32 -5.81 1.10
CA GLU A 100 -12.14 -6.52 0.60
C GLU A 100 -11.65 -7.57 1.60
N ARG A 101 -11.54 -7.21 2.88
CA ARG A 101 -11.19 -8.11 3.98
C ARG A 101 -12.18 -9.25 4.09
N ALA A 102 -13.48 -8.92 4.07
CA ALA A 102 -14.54 -9.90 3.96
C ALA A 102 -14.38 -10.84 2.75
N SER A 103 -14.04 -10.30 1.57
CA SER A 103 -13.80 -11.12 0.37
C SER A 103 -12.59 -12.05 0.52
N LEU A 104 -11.53 -11.61 1.20
CA LEU A 104 -10.30 -12.36 1.43
C LEU A 104 -10.52 -13.49 2.44
N LEU A 105 -11.16 -13.19 3.57
CA LEU A 105 -11.55 -14.16 4.58
C LEU A 105 -12.49 -15.24 3.99
N LYS A 106 -13.47 -14.84 3.17
CA LYS A 106 -14.33 -15.77 2.41
C LYS A 106 -13.54 -16.60 1.39
N ARG A 107 -12.55 -16.01 0.71
CA ARG A 107 -11.65 -16.70 -0.23
C ARG A 107 -10.75 -17.73 0.48
N ALA A 108 -10.21 -17.39 1.64
CA ALA A 108 -9.41 -18.29 2.47
C ALA A 108 -10.25 -19.45 3.01
N ALA A 109 -11.43 -19.18 3.57
CA ALA A 109 -12.37 -20.21 4.02
C ALA A 109 -12.83 -21.13 2.86
N LYS A 110 -13.06 -20.58 1.66
CA LYS A 110 -13.35 -21.39 0.47
C LYS A 110 -12.15 -22.25 0.06
N GLN A 111 -10.97 -21.64 -0.08
CA GLN A 111 -9.74 -22.33 -0.50
C GLN A 111 -9.37 -23.46 0.46
N SER A 112 -9.61 -23.30 1.76
CA SER A 112 -9.40 -24.35 2.77
C SER A 112 -10.25 -25.59 2.49
N ARG A 113 -11.53 -25.37 2.17
CA ARG A 113 -12.50 -26.44 1.87
C ARG A 113 -12.24 -27.06 0.49
N ASP A 114 -11.98 -26.23 -0.52
CA ASP A 114 -11.62 -26.67 -1.89
C ASP A 114 -10.32 -27.51 -1.90
N ARG A 115 -9.40 -27.27 -0.96
CA ARG A 115 -8.15 -28.04 -0.78
C ARG A 115 -8.22 -29.10 0.32
N PHE A 116 -9.40 -29.37 0.88
CA PHE A 116 -9.68 -30.42 1.86
C PHE A 116 -8.78 -30.40 3.11
N VAL A 117 -8.36 -29.23 3.58
CA VAL A 117 -7.37 -29.11 4.68
C VAL A 117 -7.88 -29.72 5.98
N LEU A 118 -9.15 -29.47 6.33
CA LEU A 118 -9.79 -30.11 7.48
C LEU A 118 -9.83 -31.65 7.37
N THR A 119 -10.09 -32.18 6.17
CA THR A 119 -10.14 -33.62 5.91
C THR A 119 -8.75 -34.25 6.07
N LYS A 120 -7.70 -33.66 5.47
CA LYS A 120 -6.30 -34.11 5.63
C LYS A 120 -5.90 -34.17 7.12
N LEU A 121 -6.29 -33.17 7.90
CA LEU A 121 -6.05 -33.12 9.34
C LEU A 121 -6.80 -34.21 10.14
N GLN A 122 -8.00 -34.60 9.71
CA GLN A 122 -8.81 -35.69 10.29
C GLN A 122 -8.29 -37.08 9.86
N ASP A 123 -7.91 -37.24 8.60
CA ASP A 123 -7.34 -38.48 8.07
C ASP A 123 -6.01 -38.79 8.75
N ALA A 124 -5.14 -37.79 8.95
CA ALA A 124 -3.92 -37.92 9.76
C ALA A 124 -4.20 -38.44 11.18
N ALA A 125 -5.24 -37.94 11.86
CA ALA A 125 -5.62 -38.45 13.18
C ALA A 125 -6.05 -39.92 13.12
N SER A 126 -6.84 -40.30 12.11
CA SER A 126 -7.28 -41.67 11.91
C SER A 126 -6.13 -42.62 11.52
N SER A 127 -5.10 -42.11 10.84
CA SER A 127 -3.90 -42.88 10.48
C SER A 127 -2.98 -43.09 11.69
N LEU A 128 -2.82 -42.09 12.57
CA LEU A 128 -2.12 -42.25 13.86
C LEU A 128 -2.81 -43.30 14.74
N ASP A 129 -4.14 -43.20 14.89
CA ASP A 129 -4.99 -44.14 15.62
C ASP A 129 -4.86 -45.59 15.09
N LYS A 130 -4.75 -45.76 13.77
CA LYS A 130 -4.57 -47.06 13.11
C LYS A 130 -3.10 -47.49 13.00
N GLN A 131 -2.17 -46.83 13.70
CA GLN A 131 -0.72 -47.07 13.68
C GLN A 131 -0.08 -47.02 12.27
N ARG A 132 -0.69 -46.28 11.34
CA ARG A 132 -0.21 -46.08 9.97
C ARG A 132 0.59 -44.79 9.86
N PHE A 133 1.81 -44.83 10.39
CA PHE A 133 2.63 -43.63 10.54
C PHE A 133 3.03 -42.97 9.21
N GLN A 134 3.18 -43.73 8.12
CA GLN A 134 3.43 -43.15 6.78
C GLN A 134 2.19 -42.42 6.24
N ASP A 135 1.02 -43.08 6.21
CA ASP A 135 -0.27 -42.46 5.87
C ASP A 135 -0.54 -41.19 6.72
N ALA A 136 -0.07 -41.14 7.97
CA ALA A 136 -0.19 -39.97 8.84
C ALA A 136 0.77 -38.84 8.47
N VAL A 137 2.04 -39.16 8.18
CA VAL A 137 3.06 -38.17 7.76
C VAL A 137 2.69 -37.54 6.42
N ASP A 138 2.27 -38.32 5.42
CA ASP A 138 1.85 -37.80 4.10
C ASP A 138 0.69 -36.81 4.23
N GLN A 139 -0.29 -37.12 5.08
CA GLN A 139 -1.44 -36.26 5.35
C GLN A 139 -1.05 -35.01 6.15
N GLN A 140 -0.12 -35.12 7.10
CA GLN A 140 0.42 -33.97 7.84
C GLN A 140 1.25 -33.04 6.96
N GLU A 141 2.17 -33.57 6.14
CA GLU A 141 3.00 -32.79 5.23
C GLU A 141 2.15 -32.11 4.13
N THR A 142 1.11 -32.80 3.66
CA THR A 142 0.14 -32.18 2.75
C THR A 142 -0.68 -31.09 3.46
N ALA A 143 -1.13 -31.32 4.71
CA ALA A 143 -1.87 -30.31 5.46
C ALA A 143 -1.02 -29.06 5.76
N THR A 144 0.26 -29.19 6.15
CA THR A 144 1.13 -28.03 6.44
C THR A 144 1.40 -27.19 5.19
N LYS A 145 1.64 -27.81 4.02
CA LYS A 145 1.78 -27.11 2.73
C LYS A 145 0.54 -26.26 2.40
N GLU A 146 -0.65 -26.78 2.68
CA GLU A 146 -1.90 -26.05 2.42
C GLU A 146 -2.17 -24.97 3.46
N LEU A 147 -1.87 -25.23 4.74
CA LEU A 147 -1.93 -24.23 5.81
C LEU A 147 -1.00 -23.05 5.54
N ALA A 148 0.23 -23.29 5.07
CA ALA A 148 1.16 -22.25 4.64
C ALA A 148 0.61 -21.44 3.45
N ALA A 149 -0.05 -22.09 2.48
CA ALA A 149 -0.70 -21.40 1.36
C ALA A 149 -1.92 -20.56 1.78
N LEU A 150 -2.66 -20.98 2.81
CA LEU A 150 -3.77 -20.21 3.41
C LEU A 150 -3.25 -19.04 4.25
N LEU A 151 -2.20 -19.25 5.05
CA LEU A 151 -1.54 -18.19 5.82
C LEU A 151 -0.97 -17.12 4.88
N LYS A 152 -0.26 -17.52 3.81
CA LYS A 152 0.24 -16.61 2.79
C LYS A 152 -0.86 -15.81 2.09
N LEU A 153 -2.06 -16.39 1.91
CA LEU A 153 -3.23 -15.68 1.40
C LEU A 153 -3.75 -14.64 2.41
N LEU A 154 -3.92 -15.01 3.68
CA LEU A 154 -4.38 -14.10 4.74
C LEU A 154 -3.39 -12.94 4.95
N LEU A 155 -2.08 -13.20 4.94
CA LEU A 155 -1.02 -12.18 5.03
C LEU A 155 -0.96 -11.20 3.83
N THR A 156 -1.77 -11.38 2.79
CA THR A 156 -1.95 -10.36 1.73
C THR A 156 -2.81 -9.17 2.17
N GLU A 157 -3.57 -9.31 3.26
CA GLU A 157 -4.42 -8.25 3.84
C GLU A 157 -3.58 -7.05 4.30
N ASP A 158 -2.70 -7.29 5.28
CA ASP A 158 -1.77 -6.30 5.83
C ASP A 158 -0.75 -5.78 4.79
N ARG A 159 -0.61 -6.39 3.61
CA ARG A 159 0.40 -5.96 2.63
C ARG A 159 0.18 -4.51 2.18
N SER A 160 -1.05 -4.01 2.13
CA SER A 160 -1.33 -2.60 1.85
C SER A 160 -0.85 -1.67 2.99
N LYS A 161 -0.93 -2.11 4.25
CA LYS A 161 -0.35 -1.39 5.40
C LYS A 161 1.18 -1.47 5.34
N ARG A 162 1.76 -2.67 5.20
CA ARG A 162 3.21 -2.89 5.12
C ARG A 162 3.87 -2.08 3.99
N ILE A 163 3.23 -1.91 2.83
CA ILE A 163 3.77 -1.05 1.75
C ILE A 163 3.81 0.43 2.18
N ARG A 164 2.79 0.95 2.88
CA ARG A 164 2.78 2.33 3.38
C ARG A 164 3.83 2.55 4.46
N ASP A 165 3.89 1.65 5.43
CA ASP A 165 4.86 1.69 6.52
C ASP A 165 6.29 1.63 5.95
N GLU A 166 6.54 0.73 5.00
CA GLU A 166 7.84 0.55 4.35
C GLU A 166 8.24 1.71 3.41
N LYS A 167 7.28 2.27 2.66
CA LYS A 167 7.50 3.52 1.91
C LYS A 167 7.97 4.64 2.83
N GLN A 168 7.37 4.77 4.02
CA GLN A 168 7.75 5.80 4.98
C GLN A 168 9.15 5.55 5.56
N ARG A 169 9.47 4.30 5.93
CA ARG A 169 10.79 3.90 6.43
C ARG A 169 11.89 4.15 5.40
N ILE A 170 11.75 3.63 4.18
CA ILE A 170 12.74 3.85 3.11
C ILE A 170 12.86 5.35 2.76
N ALA A 171 11.76 6.11 2.75
CA ALA A 171 11.81 7.56 2.49
C ALA A 171 12.50 8.35 3.63
N LYS A 172 12.43 7.90 4.88
CA LYS A 172 13.23 8.42 6.01
C LYS A 172 14.72 8.16 5.75
N VAL A 173 15.10 6.90 5.53
CA VAL A 173 16.51 6.49 5.31
C VAL A 173 17.13 7.23 4.12
N ILE A 174 16.45 7.30 2.95
CA ILE A 174 16.94 8.06 1.79
C ILE A 174 17.19 9.55 2.14
N ARG A 175 16.28 10.17 2.90
CA ARG A 175 16.42 11.57 3.32
C ARG A 175 17.63 11.78 4.23
N GLU A 176 17.96 10.79 5.04
CA GLU A 176 19.05 10.84 6.02
C GLU A 176 20.40 10.43 5.44
N LEU A 177 20.47 9.43 4.56
CA LEU A 177 21.64 9.19 3.70
C LEU A 177 21.96 10.40 2.82
N LYS A 178 20.94 11.10 2.30
CA LYS A 178 21.12 12.40 1.61
C LYS A 178 21.51 13.57 2.53
N ARG A 179 21.52 13.41 3.86
CA ARG A 179 22.19 14.34 4.79
C ARG A 179 23.64 13.91 5.02
N VAL A 180 23.89 12.61 5.21
CA VAL A 180 25.26 12.06 5.35
C VAL A 180 26.10 12.35 4.10
N GLU A 181 25.64 12.06 2.89
CA GLU A 181 26.39 12.28 1.63
C GLU A 181 26.83 13.74 1.44
N ARG A 182 25.91 14.69 1.68
CA ARG A 182 26.22 16.13 1.57
C ARG A 182 27.19 16.59 2.65
N SER A 183 27.12 15.99 3.84
CA SER A 183 28.02 16.28 4.95
C SER A 183 29.41 15.70 4.69
N GLN A 184 29.49 14.45 4.25
CA GLN A 184 30.71 13.76 3.81
C GLN A 184 31.43 14.55 2.72
N ARG A 185 30.70 15.02 1.71
CA ARG A 185 31.21 15.90 0.65
C ARG A 185 31.70 17.26 1.15
N SER A 186 31.07 17.81 2.20
CA SER A 186 31.49 19.04 2.87
C SER A 186 32.79 18.83 3.67
N THR A 187 32.86 17.76 4.46
CA THR A 187 34.05 17.34 5.20
C THR A 187 35.21 17.10 4.23
N ARG A 188 35.00 16.38 3.12
CA ARG A 188 36.01 16.19 2.08
C ARG A 188 36.51 17.50 1.49
N ALA A 189 35.60 18.41 1.12
CA ALA A 189 35.99 19.74 0.63
C ALA A 189 36.81 20.53 1.66
N ARG A 190 36.63 20.29 2.97
CA ARG A 190 37.44 20.88 4.03
C ARG A 190 38.78 20.16 4.25
N THR A 191 38.86 18.84 4.03
CA THR A 191 40.14 18.11 3.93
C THR A 191 40.97 18.64 2.76
N GLU A 192 40.35 18.81 1.58
CA GLU A 192 40.93 19.36 0.35
C GLU A 192 41.44 20.81 0.55
N ASN A 193 40.73 21.62 1.34
CA ASN A 193 41.15 22.97 1.73
C ASN A 193 42.07 23.02 2.97
N GLY A 194 42.48 21.87 3.51
CA GLY A 194 43.48 21.77 4.58
C GLY A 194 43.03 22.23 5.97
N ALA A 195 41.74 22.13 6.30
CA ALA A 195 41.17 22.48 7.60
C ALA A 195 41.74 21.63 8.77
N ASP A 196 41.48 22.07 10.00
CA ASP A 196 41.96 21.43 11.23
C ASP A 196 41.66 19.91 11.29
N THR A 197 42.69 19.12 11.59
CA THR A 197 42.61 17.64 11.54
C THR A 197 41.77 17.06 12.66
N ASP A 198 41.83 17.61 13.87
CA ASP A 198 41.07 17.10 15.01
C ASP A 198 39.56 17.36 14.82
N GLN A 199 39.21 18.51 14.25
CA GLN A 199 37.84 18.81 13.84
C GLN A 199 37.38 17.90 12.69
N LEU A 200 38.19 17.74 11.63
CA LEU A 200 37.86 16.85 10.51
C LEU A 200 37.67 15.40 10.97
N LYS A 201 38.48 14.93 11.92
CA LYS A 201 38.35 13.58 12.50
C LYS A 201 36.98 13.40 13.17
N ARG A 202 36.60 14.29 14.09
CA ARG A 202 35.30 14.21 14.80
C ARG A 202 34.09 14.32 13.87
N GLU A 203 34.23 15.10 12.79
CA GLU A 203 33.21 15.16 11.74
C GLU A 203 33.14 13.85 10.95
N GLN A 204 34.26 13.19 10.68
CA GLN A 204 34.31 11.91 9.98
C GLN A 204 33.80 10.74 10.83
N GLU A 205 34.19 10.70 12.11
CA GLU A 205 33.73 9.80 13.17
C GLU A 205 32.20 9.84 13.26
N SER A 206 31.63 11.02 13.50
CA SER A 206 30.18 11.21 13.63
C SER A 206 29.37 11.04 12.33
N LEU A 207 30.02 11.02 11.17
CA LEU A 207 29.40 10.60 9.91
C LEU A 207 29.37 9.08 9.76
N SER A 208 30.38 8.37 10.28
CA SER A 208 30.37 6.91 10.32
C SER A 208 29.32 6.37 11.30
N GLU A 209 29.20 6.96 12.51
CA GLU A 209 28.15 6.63 13.50
C GLU A 209 26.75 6.79 12.91
N ARG A 210 26.50 7.91 12.21
CA ARG A 210 25.20 8.20 11.58
C ARG A 210 24.91 7.31 10.39
N ALA A 211 25.93 6.80 9.70
CA ALA A 211 25.74 5.84 8.63
C ALA A 211 25.47 4.43 9.18
N GLU A 212 26.15 4.04 10.27
CA GLU A 212 25.93 2.76 10.97
C GLU A 212 24.53 2.68 11.57
N SER A 213 24.09 3.72 12.28
CA SER A 213 22.70 3.84 12.74
C SER A 213 21.65 3.81 11.61
N LEU A 214 22.03 4.06 10.34
CA LEU A 214 21.15 3.92 9.17
C LEU A 214 21.27 2.54 8.48
N SER A 215 22.30 1.75 8.79
CA SER A 215 22.35 0.32 8.47
C SER A 215 21.44 -0.47 9.41
N ASP A 216 21.48 -0.18 10.71
CA ASP A 216 20.62 -0.82 11.71
C ASP A 216 19.12 -0.58 11.39
N ASP A 217 18.76 0.69 11.14
CA ASP A 217 17.44 1.15 10.68
C ASP A 217 16.96 0.46 9.37
N LEU A 218 17.90 -0.08 8.58
CA LEU A 218 17.63 -0.81 7.33
C LEU A 218 17.42 -2.31 7.55
N ASP A 219 18.23 -2.96 8.40
CA ASP A 219 18.16 -4.41 8.66
C ASP A 219 17.00 -4.82 9.56
N ASP A 220 16.66 -4.02 10.59
CA ASP A 220 15.52 -4.30 11.48
C ASP A 220 14.20 -4.45 10.70
N GLY A 221 14.04 -3.70 9.59
CA GLY A 221 12.87 -3.80 8.72
C GLY A 221 12.88 -4.96 7.71
N GLU A 222 14.02 -5.61 7.41
CA GLU A 222 13.96 -6.95 6.78
C GLU A 222 13.40 -7.97 7.78
N SER A 223 13.73 -7.83 9.07
CA SER A 223 13.27 -8.74 10.13
C SER A 223 11.76 -8.65 10.38
N GLU A 224 11.17 -7.45 10.51
CA GLU A 224 9.70 -7.30 10.64
C GLU A 224 8.91 -7.75 9.39
N SER A 225 9.57 -7.81 8.22
CA SER A 225 8.93 -8.22 6.97
C SER A 225 9.16 -9.68 6.58
N SER A 226 10.02 -10.40 7.32
CA SER A 226 10.49 -11.76 7.00
C SER A 226 10.28 -12.75 8.16
N GLU A 227 9.13 -13.41 8.14
CA GLU A 227 8.71 -14.52 9.02
C GLU A 227 8.32 -14.15 10.47
N PRO A 228 7.41 -14.93 11.12
CA PRO A 228 7.13 -14.78 12.54
C PRO A 228 8.20 -15.48 13.39
N SER A 229 8.62 -14.85 14.49
CA SER A 229 9.49 -15.46 15.50
C SER A 229 8.81 -16.67 16.17
N ASP A 230 9.30 -17.89 15.92
CA ASP A 230 8.81 -19.12 16.54
C ASP A 230 9.41 -19.34 17.95
N GLU A 231 9.07 -18.44 18.88
CA GLU A 231 9.39 -18.59 20.29
C GLU A 231 8.13 -18.70 21.16
N SER A 232 7.89 -19.90 21.70
CA SER A 232 8.30 -20.16 23.10
C SER A 232 7.72 -21.49 23.63
N ASN A 233 8.58 -22.28 24.25
CA ASN A 233 8.26 -23.14 25.40
C ASN A 233 9.56 -23.79 25.93
N ASP A 234 10.22 -23.13 26.88
CA ASP A 234 10.53 -23.80 28.14
C ASP A 234 10.59 -22.76 29.28
N GLU A 235 10.08 -23.12 30.46
CA GLU A 235 10.23 -22.33 31.68
C GLU A 235 11.43 -22.85 32.47
N SER A 236 12.39 -21.99 32.80
CA SER A 236 13.41 -22.30 33.82
C SER A 236 14.01 -21.05 34.45
N SER A 237 13.32 -20.50 35.45
CA SER A 237 13.94 -19.62 36.44
C SER A 237 14.97 -20.39 37.28
N PRO A 238 16.02 -19.72 37.74
CA PRO A 238 16.30 -19.76 39.18
C PRO A 238 16.41 -18.37 39.81
N GLN A 239 16.23 -18.32 41.13
CA GLN A 239 16.14 -17.10 41.92
C GLN A 239 17.51 -16.55 42.39
N SER A 240 17.62 -15.22 42.34
CA SER A 240 18.24 -14.29 43.32
C SER A 240 19.29 -14.79 44.34
N GLU A 241 20.37 -14.01 44.48
CA GLU A 241 20.91 -13.61 45.79
C GLU A 241 21.07 -12.08 45.86
N ASP A 242 20.85 -11.49 47.03
CA ASP A 242 20.77 -10.03 47.29
C ASP A 242 22.13 -9.38 47.67
N ALA A 243 22.27 -8.07 47.43
CA ALA A 243 23.38 -7.25 47.94
C ALA A 243 23.04 -5.75 48.19
N ASP A 244 22.00 -5.52 48.98
CA ASP A 244 21.82 -4.44 49.97
C ASP A 244 22.30 -2.97 49.72
N SER A 245 21.32 -2.07 49.61
CA SER A 245 21.21 -0.64 50.02
C SER A 245 22.33 0.40 49.79
N LYS A 246 21.92 1.57 49.24
CA LYS A 246 21.53 2.74 50.08
C LYS A 246 20.84 3.90 49.34
N ASP A 247 20.02 4.64 50.08
CA ASP A 247 19.36 5.88 49.69
C ASP A 247 20.34 7.06 49.49
N SER A 248 19.94 7.99 48.61
CA SER A 248 19.84 9.42 48.98
C SER A 248 18.96 10.17 47.98
N GLU A 249 17.75 10.57 48.38
CA GLU A 249 17.02 11.66 47.72
C GLU A 249 17.62 13.03 48.13
N SER A 250 17.64 13.98 47.19
CA SER A 250 17.67 15.41 47.51
C SER A 250 17.22 16.22 46.28
N ASP A 251 15.97 16.68 46.29
CA ASP A 251 15.63 17.95 45.63
C ASP A 251 16.45 19.07 46.27
N GLU A 252 16.97 20.00 45.47
CA GLU A 252 16.92 21.43 45.79
C GLU A 252 16.77 22.24 44.49
N SER A 253 16.27 23.47 44.62
CA SER A 253 15.85 24.35 43.54
C SER A 253 16.70 25.62 43.55
N ASP A 254 17.08 26.11 42.37
CA ASP A 254 17.13 27.54 42.06
C ASP A 254 17.07 27.72 40.52
N GLY A 255 16.47 28.77 39.94
CA GLY A 255 15.70 29.85 40.56
C GLY A 255 16.36 31.23 40.45
N GLU A 256 16.12 31.96 39.35
CA GLU A 256 16.23 33.43 39.36
C GLU A 256 15.41 34.07 38.22
N GLN A 257 14.82 35.23 38.50
CA GLN A 257 13.99 36.01 37.56
C GLN A 257 14.03 37.49 37.96
N GLY A 258 14.32 38.37 37.00
CA GLY A 258 14.50 39.81 37.19
C GLY A 258 15.82 40.28 36.57
N ASP A 259 15.99 41.54 36.17
CA ASP A 259 15.08 42.70 36.32
C ASP A 259 15.02 43.53 35.01
N ALA A 260 14.01 44.40 34.90
CA ALA A 260 13.89 45.40 33.84
C ALA A 260 14.54 46.74 34.26
N PRO A 261 14.68 47.70 33.32
CA PRO A 261 13.83 48.89 33.47
C PRO A 261 13.21 49.42 32.17
N GLU A 262 12.21 50.30 32.34
CA GLU A 262 11.35 50.89 31.30
C GLU A 262 11.86 52.29 30.81
N PRO A 263 11.19 52.98 29.83
CA PRO A 263 11.77 54.07 29.03
C PRO A 263 11.44 55.49 29.55
N ASP A 264 11.83 56.56 28.82
CA ASP A 264 10.90 57.38 27.97
C ASP A 264 11.61 58.58 27.27
N GLU A 265 10.95 59.15 26.22
CA GLU A 265 11.12 60.44 25.50
C GLU A 265 12.54 60.90 25.04
N SER A 266 12.77 61.72 23.99
CA SER A 266 11.95 62.53 23.05
C SER A 266 12.66 62.48 21.65
N ASP A 267 12.25 63.12 20.55
CA ASP A 267 11.41 64.30 20.28
C ASP A 267 10.84 64.23 18.84
N ALA A 268 9.85 65.06 18.49
CA ALA A 268 9.03 64.94 17.27
C ALA A 268 9.36 65.96 16.16
N LYS A 269 8.99 65.61 14.91
CA LYS A 269 8.44 66.54 13.87
C LYS A 269 7.95 65.82 12.60
N ASP A 270 6.62 65.74 12.47
CA ASP A 270 5.89 65.82 11.19
C ASP A 270 5.63 67.33 10.90
N PRO A 271 5.32 67.80 9.66
CA PRO A 271 3.88 67.91 9.30
C PRO A 271 3.48 67.93 7.79
N LYS A 272 2.30 67.36 7.48
CA LYS A 272 1.24 67.90 6.56
C LYS A 272 1.52 67.93 5.03
N ASP A 273 0.53 68.06 4.12
CA ASP A 273 -0.96 68.13 4.16
C ASP A 273 -1.57 67.71 2.79
N GLY A 274 -2.90 67.45 2.75
CA GLY A 274 -3.76 67.57 1.55
C GLY A 274 -4.11 66.25 0.80
N SER A 275 -5.37 65.89 0.47
CA SER A 275 -6.50 66.63 -0.18
C SER A 275 -6.21 66.95 -1.65
N GLU A 276 -7.06 66.68 -2.66
CA GLU A 276 -8.35 65.95 -2.84
C GLU A 276 -8.61 65.84 -4.38
N SER A 277 -9.80 65.38 -4.81
CA SER A 277 -10.40 65.63 -6.16
C SER A 277 -9.72 64.99 -7.40
N ASP A 278 -10.38 64.81 -8.56
CA ASP A 278 -11.80 64.56 -8.91
C ASP A 278 -11.84 64.11 -10.40
N ALA A 279 -12.97 63.55 -10.83
CA ALA A 279 -13.43 63.39 -12.21
C ALA A 279 -12.57 62.59 -13.23
N GLY A 280 -13.27 61.99 -14.20
CA GLY A 280 -12.66 61.44 -15.40
C GLY A 280 -13.53 61.75 -16.63
N ASP A 281 -12.94 61.71 -17.82
CA ASP A 281 -13.67 61.56 -19.08
C ASP A 281 -12.80 60.78 -20.11
N LYS A 282 -13.19 60.79 -21.40
CA LYS A 282 -12.93 59.68 -22.34
C LYS A 282 -11.82 59.95 -23.39
N GLN A 283 -11.32 58.84 -23.92
CA GLN A 283 -11.03 58.56 -25.34
C GLN A 283 -10.01 59.41 -26.14
N GLU A 284 -9.03 58.66 -26.70
CA GLU A 284 -8.49 58.77 -28.07
C GLU A 284 -7.57 59.97 -28.42
N PRO A 285 -6.63 59.80 -29.41
CA PRO A 285 -6.98 59.66 -30.84
C PRO A 285 -6.15 58.70 -31.74
N GLN A 286 -6.85 58.15 -32.75
CA GLN A 286 -6.50 58.05 -34.20
C GLN A 286 -5.13 57.54 -34.70
N ASP A 287 -5.13 56.31 -35.22
CA ASP A 287 -5.21 55.93 -36.67
C ASP A 287 -4.50 56.73 -37.82
N SER A 288 -4.01 55.95 -38.81
CA SER A 288 -3.88 56.20 -40.28
C SER A 288 -2.74 57.03 -40.92
N SER A 289 -1.97 56.37 -41.82
CA SER A 289 -1.34 56.80 -43.13
C SER A 289 -0.04 55.97 -43.39
N ALA A 290 0.20 55.23 -44.48
CA ALA A 290 0.20 55.53 -45.94
C ALA A 290 1.34 56.52 -46.33
N GLU A 291 2.25 56.31 -47.30
CA GLU A 291 2.46 55.40 -48.46
C GLU A 291 4.00 55.17 -48.68
N SER A 292 4.60 54.30 -49.53
CA SER A 292 4.25 53.08 -50.33
C SER A 292 5.61 52.37 -50.67
N SER A 293 6.05 51.77 -51.81
CA SER A 293 5.58 51.57 -53.21
C SER A 293 6.45 50.53 -53.98
N GLU A 294 5.83 49.69 -54.83
CA GLU A 294 6.41 48.81 -55.89
C GLU A 294 7.39 47.65 -55.49
N SER A 295 7.48 46.50 -56.18
CA SER A 295 6.90 46.02 -57.47
C SER A 295 6.43 44.54 -57.44
N SER A 296 5.75 44.08 -58.51
CA SER A 296 5.05 42.76 -58.65
C SER A 296 4.91 42.40 -60.16
N PRO A 297 4.31 41.26 -60.63
CA PRO A 297 3.59 40.12 -59.97
C PRO A 297 4.40 38.78 -60.11
N SER A 298 3.97 37.55 -60.49
CA SER A 298 2.75 36.91 -61.08
C SER A 298 2.95 35.36 -61.13
N GLU A 299 1.98 34.45 -61.24
CA GLU A 299 0.50 34.50 -61.14
C GLU A 299 -0.16 33.09 -60.96
N SER A 300 -1.35 33.04 -60.34
CA SER A 300 -2.52 32.11 -60.48
C SER A 300 -2.46 30.56 -60.53
N SER A 301 -3.62 29.96 -60.19
CA SER A 301 -4.01 28.51 -60.19
C SER A 301 -4.59 28.06 -61.58
N PRO A 302 -5.41 26.98 -61.83
CA PRO A 302 -6.11 26.02 -60.95
C PRO A 302 -6.34 24.53 -61.45
N LYS A 303 -7.02 23.74 -60.59
CA LYS A 303 -8.10 22.73 -60.85
C LYS A 303 -7.89 21.35 -61.54
N SER A 304 -8.86 20.51 -61.17
CA SER A 304 -9.37 19.16 -61.56
C SER A 304 -9.49 18.84 -63.07
N GLU A 305 -9.89 17.65 -63.59
CA GLU A 305 -10.70 16.45 -63.19
C GLU A 305 -10.08 15.18 -63.93
N GLN A 306 -10.47 13.88 -63.95
CA GLN A 306 -11.47 12.97 -63.31
C GLN A 306 -11.15 11.46 -63.70
N ASP A 307 -11.71 10.46 -62.98
CA ASP A 307 -11.93 9.01 -63.30
C ASP A 307 -10.80 7.97 -63.57
N SER A 308 -10.76 6.88 -62.78
CA SER A 308 -11.08 5.48 -63.23
C SER A 308 -10.63 4.36 -62.26
N GLN A 309 -11.58 3.52 -61.82
CA GLN A 309 -11.39 2.13 -61.30
C GLN A 309 -11.78 1.12 -62.42
N PRO A 310 -11.70 -0.23 -62.26
CA PRO A 310 -11.16 -1.09 -61.19
C PRO A 310 -10.08 -2.09 -61.70
N SER A 311 -9.60 -3.07 -60.91
CA SER A 311 -10.06 -4.49 -60.98
C SER A 311 -9.33 -5.40 -59.96
N GLN A 312 -9.88 -6.58 -59.65
CA GLN A 312 -9.32 -7.59 -58.73
C GLN A 312 -8.61 -8.77 -59.48
N SER A 313 -8.17 -9.79 -58.72
CA SER A 313 -7.75 -11.16 -59.13
C SER A 313 -6.30 -11.34 -59.65
N GLN A 314 -5.57 -12.45 -59.38
CA GLN A 314 -5.58 -13.40 -58.25
C GLN A 314 -4.26 -14.22 -58.20
N SER A 315 -3.79 -14.62 -57.00
CA SER A 315 -2.95 -15.80 -56.65
C SER A 315 -1.81 -16.31 -57.57
N GLN A 316 -0.59 -16.48 -57.02
CA GLN A 316 -0.09 -17.82 -56.61
C GLN A 316 1.14 -17.80 -55.67
N GLU A 317 1.58 -18.97 -55.22
CA GLU A 317 2.56 -19.21 -54.14
C GLU A 317 4.04 -19.22 -54.57
N SER A 318 4.98 -19.10 -53.61
CA SER A 318 6.29 -19.79 -53.64
C SER A 318 6.96 -19.84 -52.25
N GLN A 319 7.89 -20.79 -52.08
CA GLN A 319 8.38 -21.32 -50.81
C GLN A 319 9.51 -20.52 -50.13
N SER A 320 9.72 -20.80 -48.84
CA SER A 320 10.86 -20.38 -48.01
C SER A 320 12.06 -21.31 -48.12
N GLN A 321 13.29 -20.78 -48.07
CA GLN A 321 14.50 -21.55 -47.71
C GLN A 321 15.58 -20.67 -47.04
N GLN A 322 16.53 -21.33 -46.38
CA GLN A 322 17.58 -20.72 -45.54
C GLN A 322 18.81 -20.27 -46.33
N SER A 323 19.63 -19.41 -45.72
CA SER A 323 21.01 -19.12 -46.13
C SER A 323 21.95 -19.22 -44.92
N GLU A 324 23.07 -19.94 -45.07
CA GLU A 324 24.13 -20.04 -44.06
C GLU A 324 25.23 -18.98 -44.28
N SER A 325 26.00 -18.68 -43.24
CA SER A 325 27.30 -17.99 -43.31
C SER A 325 28.25 -18.55 -42.23
N GLN A 326 29.45 -18.98 -42.63
CA GLN A 326 30.45 -19.61 -41.75
C GLN A 326 31.43 -18.60 -41.09
N PRO A 327 32.14 -19.00 -40.01
CA PRO A 327 33.00 -18.12 -39.22
C PRO A 327 34.43 -17.95 -39.78
N SER A 328 35.25 -17.16 -39.08
CA SER A 328 36.69 -16.98 -39.33
C SER A 328 37.54 -17.49 -38.17
N ASP A 329 38.84 -17.70 -38.40
CA ASP A 329 39.72 -18.60 -37.65
C ASP A 329 40.94 -17.88 -37.01
N SER A 330 41.78 -18.61 -36.26
CA SER A 330 42.96 -18.20 -35.47
C SER A 330 42.65 -17.76 -34.02
N GLN A 331 43.43 -18.11 -32.99
CA GLN A 331 44.70 -18.86 -32.96
C GLN A 331 44.88 -19.58 -31.61
N GLN A 332 45.53 -20.75 -31.58
CA GLN A 332 45.69 -21.58 -30.38
C GLN A 332 47.17 -21.70 -29.95
N SER A 333 47.42 -21.95 -28.66
CA SER A 333 48.75 -22.29 -28.13
C SER A 333 48.65 -23.23 -26.93
N GLU A 334 49.44 -24.29 -26.92
CA GLU A 334 49.69 -25.17 -25.77
C GLU A 334 50.84 -24.56 -24.92
N SER A 335 51.16 -24.97 -23.69
CA SER A 335 50.80 -26.15 -22.88
C SER A 335 51.07 -25.86 -21.39
N GLN A 336 50.45 -26.59 -20.46
CA GLN A 336 51.11 -27.39 -19.39
C GLN A 336 50.12 -27.86 -18.31
N GLN A 337 50.61 -28.71 -17.40
CA GLN A 337 49.85 -29.65 -16.56
C GLN A 337 50.12 -29.41 -15.07
N SER A 338 49.09 -29.46 -14.23
CA SER A 338 49.20 -29.49 -12.76
C SER A 338 48.01 -30.24 -12.16
N GLU A 339 48.23 -30.91 -11.03
CA GLU A 339 47.26 -31.83 -10.40
C GLU A 339 46.39 -31.16 -9.32
N SER A 340 45.36 -31.89 -8.89
CA SER A 340 44.29 -31.44 -8.00
C SER A 340 44.74 -31.04 -6.58
N SER A 341 44.05 -30.06 -6.01
CA SER A 341 43.83 -29.94 -4.55
C SER A 341 42.54 -29.15 -4.28
N ASP A 342 41.91 -29.40 -3.14
CA ASP A 342 40.52 -29.00 -2.88
C ASP A 342 40.23 -27.50 -2.90
N SER A 343 39.10 -27.16 -3.51
CA SER A 343 38.34 -25.93 -3.26
C SER A 343 36.89 -26.22 -3.64
N GLN A 344 36.04 -26.51 -2.66
CA GLN A 344 34.60 -26.68 -2.90
C GLN A 344 34.04 -25.41 -3.56
N PRO A 345 33.35 -25.49 -4.70
CA PRO A 345 32.56 -24.38 -5.19
C PRO A 345 31.41 -24.17 -4.20
N SER A 346 31.44 -23.05 -3.47
CA SER A 346 30.26 -22.56 -2.77
C SER A 346 29.11 -22.48 -3.76
N GLY A 347 28.00 -23.16 -3.46
CA GLY A 347 26.81 -23.10 -4.31
C GLY A 347 26.36 -21.65 -4.51
N PRO A 348 25.77 -21.29 -5.67
CA PRO A 348 25.32 -19.93 -5.91
C PRO A 348 24.37 -19.50 -4.79
N GLN A 349 24.76 -18.45 -4.06
CA GLN A 349 23.90 -17.91 -2.99
C GLN A 349 22.53 -17.53 -3.58
N PRO A 350 21.44 -17.65 -2.79
CA PRO A 350 20.15 -17.11 -3.21
C PRO A 350 20.33 -15.62 -3.56
N PRO A 351 19.66 -15.12 -4.60
CA PRO A 351 19.84 -13.74 -5.03
C PRO A 351 19.44 -12.78 -3.91
N GLN A 352 20.43 -12.09 -3.33
CA GLN A 352 20.22 -11.08 -2.28
C GLN A 352 19.09 -10.12 -2.67
N SER A 353 18.28 -9.75 -1.68
CA SER A 353 17.22 -8.76 -1.84
C SER A 353 17.81 -7.43 -2.36
N PRO A 354 17.00 -6.59 -3.05
CA PRO A 354 17.44 -5.24 -3.41
C PRO A 354 17.84 -4.39 -2.20
N GLN A 355 17.24 -4.65 -1.03
CA GLN A 355 17.48 -3.93 0.22
C GLN A 355 18.78 -4.36 0.90
N ALA A 356 19.07 -5.67 0.98
CA ALA A 356 20.35 -6.18 1.44
C ALA A 356 21.51 -5.63 0.59
N LYS A 357 21.34 -5.50 -0.73
CA LYS A 357 22.33 -4.84 -1.60
C LYS A 357 22.51 -3.36 -1.27
N ALA A 358 21.45 -2.64 -0.93
CA ALA A 358 21.57 -1.25 -0.50
C ALA A 358 22.30 -1.13 0.85
N ASN A 359 22.10 -2.11 1.74
CA ASN A 359 22.85 -2.20 3.00
C ASN A 359 24.32 -2.59 2.76
N ASP A 360 24.64 -3.54 1.87
CA ASP A 360 26.03 -3.86 1.47
C ASP A 360 26.78 -2.61 0.98
N GLN A 361 26.10 -1.73 0.24
CA GLN A 361 26.65 -0.45 -0.22
C GLN A 361 26.83 0.54 0.93
N LEU A 362 25.92 0.58 1.91
CA LEU A 362 26.04 1.41 3.10
C LEU A 362 27.17 0.94 4.03
N GLN A 363 27.28 -0.36 4.29
CA GLN A 363 28.39 -0.99 5.04
C GLN A 363 29.74 -0.69 4.38
N GLN A 364 29.85 -0.83 3.06
CA GLN A 364 31.04 -0.41 2.31
C GLN A 364 31.32 1.10 2.45
N ALA A 365 30.30 1.96 2.53
CA ALA A 365 30.50 3.38 2.81
C ALA A 365 31.02 3.63 4.24
N ILE A 366 30.49 2.93 5.25
CA ILE A 366 30.93 3.00 6.66
C ILE A 366 32.39 2.56 6.80
N GLU A 367 32.80 1.46 6.16
CA GLU A 367 34.21 1.03 6.13
C GLU A 367 35.13 2.13 5.57
N LYS A 368 34.71 2.79 4.48
CA LYS A 368 35.50 3.86 3.85
C LYS A 368 35.54 5.14 4.71
N MET A 369 34.45 5.47 5.40
CA MET A 369 34.44 6.57 6.38
C MET A 369 35.37 6.29 7.56
N ARG A 370 35.38 5.05 8.09
CA ARG A 370 36.30 4.60 9.14
C ARG A 370 37.76 4.50 8.70
N GLN A 371 38.02 4.27 7.40
CA GLN A 371 39.37 4.38 6.83
C GLN A 371 39.80 5.85 6.72
N ALA A 372 38.94 6.73 6.20
CA ALA A 372 39.19 8.17 6.13
C ALA A 372 39.50 8.78 7.51
N GLU A 373 38.81 8.34 8.57
CA GLU A 373 39.05 8.79 9.94
C GLU A 373 40.48 8.47 10.41
N LYS A 374 40.94 7.24 10.17
CA LYS A 374 42.30 6.79 10.54
C LYS A 374 43.38 7.46 9.69
N ASP A 375 43.12 7.66 8.41
CA ASP A 375 44.03 8.41 7.54
C ASP A 375 44.10 9.90 7.99
N LEU A 376 43.03 10.47 8.58
CA LEU A 376 43.08 11.78 9.24
C LEU A 376 43.84 11.75 10.59
N GLU A 377 43.70 10.70 11.41
CA GLU A 377 44.51 10.51 12.64
C GLU A 377 46.01 10.43 12.34
N GLU A 378 46.39 9.71 11.27
CA GLU A 378 47.77 9.60 10.79
C GLU A 378 48.22 10.81 9.94
N ALA A 379 47.41 11.88 9.88
CA ALA A 379 47.62 13.12 9.12
C ALA A 379 47.79 12.96 7.59
N LYS A 380 47.44 11.79 7.03
CA LYS A 380 47.46 11.46 5.59
C LYS A 380 46.24 12.03 4.87
N ARG A 381 46.21 13.36 4.72
CA ARG A 381 45.08 14.06 4.08
C ARG A 381 44.75 13.54 2.68
N ASP A 382 45.75 13.22 1.86
CA ASP A 382 45.54 12.75 0.48
C ASP A 382 44.89 11.35 0.43
N ASP A 383 45.37 10.40 1.25
CA ASP A 383 44.76 9.07 1.37
C ASP A 383 43.33 9.19 1.92
N ALA A 384 43.12 10.01 2.95
CA ALA A 384 41.79 10.29 3.49
C ALA A 384 40.84 10.85 2.42
N ILE A 385 41.28 11.79 1.58
CA ILE A 385 40.46 12.36 0.50
C ILE A 385 39.99 11.26 -0.48
N GLU A 386 40.82 10.30 -0.83
CA GLU A 386 40.41 9.15 -1.65
C GLU A 386 39.39 8.26 -0.93
N LYS A 387 39.59 7.94 0.35
CA LYS A 387 38.59 7.20 1.15
C LYS A 387 37.25 7.94 1.21
N GLN A 388 37.28 9.25 1.37
CA GLN A 388 36.09 10.11 1.40
C GLN A 388 35.36 10.12 0.04
N ARG A 389 36.09 10.05 -1.09
CA ARG A 389 35.51 9.88 -2.44
C ARG A 389 34.90 8.50 -2.63
N GLU A 390 35.55 7.44 -2.15
CA GLU A 390 35.00 6.07 -2.16
C GLU A 390 33.71 6.00 -1.33
N ALA A 391 33.68 6.61 -0.14
CA ALA A 391 32.48 6.70 0.70
C ALA A 391 31.32 7.45 0.02
N GLU A 392 31.58 8.65 -0.54
CA GLU A 392 30.56 9.40 -1.32
C GLU A 392 29.96 8.57 -2.46
N LYS A 393 30.80 7.79 -3.16
CA LYS A 393 30.35 6.93 -4.26
C LYS A 393 29.41 5.82 -3.77
N GLN A 394 29.80 5.12 -2.71
CA GLN A 394 29.00 4.04 -2.11
C GLN A 394 27.68 4.56 -1.53
N LEU A 395 27.68 5.72 -0.83
CA LEU A 395 26.46 6.37 -0.33
C LEU A 395 25.48 6.71 -1.47
N ARG A 396 25.97 7.21 -2.61
CA ARG A 396 25.11 7.47 -3.79
C ARG A 396 24.54 6.18 -4.36
N GLN A 397 25.33 5.12 -4.47
CA GLN A 397 24.85 3.82 -4.96
C GLN A 397 23.79 3.20 -4.02
N ALA A 398 23.93 3.33 -2.70
CA ALA A 398 22.90 2.92 -1.73
C ALA A 398 21.61 3.75 -1.89
N ILE A 399 21.73 5.08 -2.01
CA ILE A 399 20.59 5.99 -2.25
C ILE A 399 19.85 5.63 -3.55
N ASP A 400 20.57 5.40 -4.65
CA ASP A 400 19.99 5.07 -5.95
C ASP A 400 19.21 3.74 -5.90
N GLN A 401 19.71 2.74 -5.17
CA GLN A 401 19.04 1.46 -4.95
C GLN A 401 17.80 1.59 -4.07
N LEU A 402 17.88 2.29 -2.94
CA LEU A 402 16.70 2.57 -2.10
C LEU A 402 15.63 3.36 -2.86
N GLU A 403 16.01 4.30 -3.72
CA GLU A 403 15.06 4.99 -4.60
C GLU A 403 14.43 4.06 -5.64
N GLN A 404 15.12 3.03 -6.14
CA GLN A 404 14.50 2.01 -7.00
C GLN A 404 13.46 1.19 -6.22
N ILE A 405 13.76 0.79 -4.98
CA ILE A 405 12.80 0.08 -4.11
C ILE A 405 11.59 0.96 -3.78
N LEU A 406 11.82 2.23 -3.42
CA LEU A 406 10.74 3.18 -3.13
C LEU A 406 9.84 3.43 -4.35
N ARG A 407 10.40 3.44 -5.57
CA ARG A 407 9.63 3.47 -6.82
C ARG A 407 8.80 2.19 -6.99
N GLN A 408 9.39 1.00 -6.85
CA GLN A 408 8.67 -0.28 -6.95
C GLN A 408 7.51 -0.40 -5.94
N LEU A 409 7.71 0.08 -4.70
CA LEU A 409 6.67 0.11 -3.66
C LEU A 409 5.54 1.09 -3.98
N ARG A 410 5.84 2.30 -4.46
CA ARG A 410 4.84 3.26 -4.97
C ARG A 410 4.03 2.64 -6.13
N GLU A 411 4.70 1.98 -7.07
CA GLU A 411 4.04 1.32 -8.19
C GLU A 411 3.22 0.08 -7.77
N GLU A 412 3.58 -0.63 -6.68
CA GLU A 412 2.75 -1.71 -6.12
C GLU A 412 1.50 -1.16 -5.41
N GLU A 413 1.64 -0.08 -4.63
CA GLU A 413 0.51 0.61 -3.99
C GLU A 413 -0.47 1.16 -5.02
N MET A 414 0.02 1.93 -6.00
CA MET A 414 -0.83 2.52 -7.05
C MET A 414 -1.59 1.45 -7.84
N GLN A 415 -0.95 0.31 -8.17
CA GLN A 415 -1.64 -0.81 -8.82
C GLN A 415 -2.72 -1.44 -7.92
N ARG A 416 -2.53 -1.46 -6.60
CA ARG A 416 -3.54 -1.94 -5.64
C ARG A 416 -4.73 -0.98 -5.56
N GLU A 417 -4.50 0.31 -5.33
CA GLU A 417 -5.59 1.28 -5.20
C GLU A 417 -6.39 1.43 -6.51
N LEU A 418 -5.72 1.41 -7.68
CA LEU A 418 -6.38 1.29 -8.99
C LEU A 418 -7.30 0.06 -9.08
N ALA A 419 -6.85 -1.11 -8.62
CA ALA A 419 -7.63 -2.35 -8.67
C ALA A 419 -8.80 -2.35 -7.68
N LYS A 420 -8.65 -1.78 -6.48
CA LYS A 420 -9.75 -1.60 -5.51
C LYS A 420 -10.82 -0.65 -6.05
N LEU A 421 -10.38 0.50 -6.56
CA LEU A 421 -11.27 1.51 -7.12
C LEU A 421 -12.04 0.93 -8.31
N GLU A 422 -11.34 0.27 -9.25
CA GLU A 422 -11.95 -0.40 -10.39
C GLU A 422 -12.95 -1.50 -9.98
N ALA A 423 -12.64 -2.30 -8.97
CA ALA A 423 -13.57 -3.30 -8.42
C ALA A 423 -14.84 -2.66 -7.83
N ARG A 424 -14.70 -1.54 -7.10
CA ARG A 424 -15.84 -0.76 -6.57
C ARG A 424 -16.65 -0.11 -7.69
N LEU A 425 -16.02 0.43 -8.74
CA LEU A 425 -16.72 0.96 -9.91
C LEU A 425 -17.51 -0.14 -10.64
N ARG A 426 -16.93 -1.34 -10.81
CA ARG A 426 -17.65 -2.50 -11.38
C ARG A 426 -18.86 -2.90 -10.55
N GLN A 427 -18.75 -2.90 -9.23
CA GLN A 427 -19.87 -3.16 -8.33
C GLN A 427 -20.99 -2.13 -8.52
N MET A 428 -20.65 -0.84 -8.56
CA MET A 428 -21.62 0.22 -8.86
C MET A 428 -22.26 0.08 -10.25
N ALA A 429 -21.47 -0.20 -11.30
CA ALA A 429 -21.99 -0.40 -12.66
C ALA A 429 -22.97 -1.57 -12.75
N ALA A 430 -22.65 -2.70 -12.10
CA ALA A 430 -23.54 -3.87 -12.04
C ALA A 430 -24.83 -3.59 -11.27
N MET A 431 -24.79 -2.79 -10.19
CA MET A 431 -26.00 -2.32 -9.52
C MET A 431 -26.81 -1.37 -10.42
N GLN A 432 -26.16 -0.37 -11.04
CA GLN A 432 -26.82 0.63 -11.86
C GLN A 432 -27.49 0.04 -13.10
N SER A 433 -26.82 -0.87 -13.81
CA SER A 433 -27.39 -1.62 -14.94
C SER A 433 -28.67 -2.35 -14.53
N LYS A 434 -28.65 -3.07 -13.41
CA LYS A 434 -29.84 -3.78 -12.91
C LYS A 434 -30.96 -2.80 -12.54
N ILE A 435 -30.65 -1.69 -11.87
CA ILE A 435 -31.66 -0.70 -11.46
C ILE A 435 -32.27 -0.01 -12.70
N LEU A 436 -31.48 0.27 -13.75
CA LEU A 436 -31.96 0.78 -15.03
C LEU A 436 -32.87 -0.22 -15.76
N ASP A 437 -32.52 -1.51 -15.78
CA ASP A 437 -33.34 -2.58 -16.37
C ASP A 437 -34.67 -2.75 -15.62
N ASP A 438 -34.63 -2.87 -14.29
CA ASP A 438 -35.82 -2.99 -13.43
C ASP A 438 -36.70 -1.72 -13.53
N THR A 439 -36.10 -0.52 -13.57
CA THR A 439 -36.82 0.76 -13.79
C THR A 439 -37.45 0.81 -15.19
N THR A 440 -36.75 0.30 -16.20
CA THR A 440 -37.25 0.23 -17.59
C THR A 440 -38.43 -0.73 -17.69
N ALA A 441 -38.33 -1.93 -17.14
CA ALA A 441 -39.42 -2.90 -17.07
C ALA A 441 -40.63 -2.34 -16.30
N LEU A 442 -40.40 -1.66 -15.17
CA LEU A 442 -41.47 -1.02 -14.41
C LEU A 442 -42.15 0.12 -15.20
N SER A 443 -41.35 0.91 -15.95
CA SER A 443 -41.84 2.05 -16.75
C SER A 443 -42.82 1.65 -17.85
N GLN A 444 -42.71 0.42 -18.38
CA GLN A 444 -43.61 -0.14 -19.40
C GLN A 444 -45.05 -0.29 -18.89
N THR A 445 -45.28 -0.32 -17.57
CA THR A 445 -46.63 -0.32 -16.97
C THR A 445 -47.35 0.99 -17.34
N PRO A 446 -48.46 0.96 -18.11
CA PRO A 446 -49.17 2.17 -18.54
C PRO A 446 -49.62 3.01 -17.36
N LYS A 447 -49.54 4.35 -17.45
CA LYS A 447 -49.86 5.26 -16.32
C LYS A 447 -51.21 4.97 -15.64
N ALA A 448 -52.24 4.58 -16.41
CA ALA A 448 -53.58 4.24 -15.91
C ALA A 448 -53.69 2.85 -15.22
N GLN A 449 -52.67 2.00 -15.31
CA GLN A 449 -52.62 0.68 -14.66
C GLN A 449 -51.67 0.65 -13.45
N ARG A 450 -50.90 1.73 -13.22
CA ARG A 450 -50.01 1.87 -12.07
C ARG A 450 -50.82 1.93 -10.78
N ASN A 451 -50.31 1.25 -9.76
CA ASN A 451 -50.98 1.10 -8.46
C ASN A 451 -49.94 0.94 -7.34
N ARG A 452 -50.38 0.67 -6.11
CA ARG A 452 -49.51 0.52 -4.94
C ARG A 452 -48.35 -0.48 -5.12
N GLN A 453 -48.48 -1.50 -5.97
CA GLN A 453 -47.38 -2.41 -6.30
C GLN A 453 -46.31 -1.76 -7.19
N THR A 454 -46.70 -0.82 -8.06
CA THR A 454 -45.76 0.05 -8.80
C THR A 454 -45.02 0.98 -7.85
N ASP A 455 -45.74 1.60 -6.90
CA ASP A 455 -45.16 2.52 -5.91
C ASP A 455 -44.16 1.81 -4.99
N LEU A 456 -44.52 0.60 -4.51
CA LEU A 456 -43.60 -0.23 -3.71
C LEU A 456 -42.33 -0.58 -4.49
N LYS A 457 -42.46 -1.09 -5.72
CA LYS A 457 -41.28 -1.42 -6.56
C LYS A 457 -40.41 -0.21 -6.87
N ALA A 458 -40.99 0.96 -7.08
CA ALA A 458 -40.23 2.19 -7.28
C ALA A 458 -39.53 2.64 -5.98
N GLY A 459 -40.15 2.43 -4.82
CA GLY A 459 -39.52 2.60 -3.50
C GLY A 459 -38.38 1.62 -3.22
N ASP A 460 -38.51 0.35 -3.65
CA ASP A 460 -37.45 -0.65 -3.56
C ASP A 460 -36.24 -0.24 -4.43
N LEU A 461 -36.49 0.19 -5.67
CA LEU A 461 -35.44 0.71 -6.57
C LEU A 461 -34.78 1.98 -6.00
N ALA A 462 -35.55 2.86 -5.36
CA ALA A 462 -35.03 4.03 -4.65
C ALA A 462 -34.17 3.69 -3.42
N PHE A 463 -34.23 2.45 -2.90
CA PHE A 463 -33.35 1.95 -1.86
C PHE A 463 -32.09 1.30 -2.45
N GLU A 464 -32.19 0.58 -3.57
CA GLU A 464 -31.02 0.06 -4.29
C GLU A 464 -30.13 1.19 -4.83
N GLU A 465 -30.72 2.23 -5.44
CA GLU A 465 -29.99 3.41 -5.96
C GLU A 465 -29.16 4.11 -4.87
N LYS A 466 -29.67 4.18 -3.62
CA LYS A 466 -28.94 4.73 -2.47
C LYS A 466 -27.72 3.91 -2.06
N LYS A 467 -27.66 2.62 -2.40
CA LYS A 467 -26.43 1.81 -2.19
C LYS A 467 -25.34 2.22 -3.17
N VAL A 468 -25.71 2.58 -4.40
CA VAL A 468 -24.79 3.15 -5.39
C VAL A 468 -24.26 4.50 -4.90
N THR A 469 -25.11 5.36 -4.33
CA THR A 469 -24.66 6.61 -3.67
C THR A 469 -23.64 6.34 -2.55
N LEU A 470 -23.89 5.36 -1.67
CA LEU A 470 -22.99 5.02 -0.58
C LEU A 470 -21.64 4.46 -1.07
N ASP A 471 -21.63 3.65 -2.12
CA ASP A 471 -20.37 3.18 -2.73
C ASP A 471 -19.65 4.30 -3.50
N ALA A 472 -20.36 5.31 -4.01
CA ALA A 472 -19.75 6.53 -4.57
C ALA A 472 -19.12 7.41 -3.47
N ASP A 473 -19.79 7.62 -2.33
CA ASP A 473 -19.20 8.27 -1.14
C ASP A 473 -17.92 7.56 -0.70
N ARG A 474 -17.90 6.21 -0.71
CA ARG A 474 -16.72 5.39 -0.38
C ARG A 474 -15.62 5.45 -1.44
N ALA A 475 -15.95 5.63 -2.71
CA ALA A 475 -14.97 5.86 -3.78
C ALA A 475 -14.32 7.25 -3.66
N MET A 476 -15.09 8.28 -3.22
CA MET A 476 -14.55 9.61 -2.92
C MET A 476 -13.55 9.63 -1.77
N LEU A 477 -13.66 8.71 -0.79
CA LEU A 477 -12.68 8.61 0.29
C LEU A 477 -11.31 8.13 -0.24
N LEU A 478 -11.27 7.02 -1.00
CA LEU A 478 -10.04 6.50 -1.61
C LEU A 478 -9.34 7.57 -2.48
N LEU A 479 -10.10 8.24 -3.36
CA LEU A 479 -9.58 9.28 -4.24
C LEU A 479 -9.06 10.55 -3.51
N ARG A 480 -9.48 10.77 -2.25
CA ARG A 480 -8.97 11.89 -1.42
C ARG A 480 -7.68 11.55 -0.68
N GLU A 481 -7.42 10.27 -0.40
CA GLU A 481 -6.20 9.84 0.27
C GLU A 481 -4.96 9.94 -0.65
N GLU A 482 -5.15 9.90 -1.97
CA GLU A 482 -4.05 9.99 -2.96
C GLU A 482 -3.75 11.40 -3.50
N GLY A 483 -4.67 12.36 -3.32
CA GLY A 483 -4.50 13.80 -3.64
C GLY A 483 -4.24 14.21 -5.10
N SER A 484 -3.84 13.27 -5.97
CA SER A 484 -3.10 13.56 -7.22
C SER A 484 -3.94 13.60 -8.51
N SER A 485 -5.26 13.38 -8.44
CA SER A 485 -6.17 13.51 -9.59
C SER A 485 -7.28 14.52 -9.31
N VAL A 486 -7.53 15.39 -10.28
CA VAL A 486 -8.57 16.43 -10.23
C VAL A 486 -9.82 16.00 -11.00
N ALA A 487 -9.65 15.22 -12.07
CA ALA A 487 -10.76 14.80 -12.93
C ALA A 487 -11.58 13.64 -12.33
N PHE A 488 -10.93 12.65 -11.71
CA PHE A 488 -11.64 11.49 -11.14
C PHE A 488 -12.62 11.86 -10.00
N PRO A 489 -12.25 12.71 -9.01
CA PRO A 489 -13.17 13.09 -7.94
C PRO A 489 -14.43 13.83 -8.42
N GLU A 490 -14.34 14.70 -9.44
CA GLU A 490 -15.52 15.39 -10.00
C GLU A 490 -16.49 14.39 -10.65
N VAL A 491 -15.99 13.38 -11.39
CA VAL A 491 -16.87 12.37 -12.00
C VAL A 491 -17.59 11.54 -10.94
N ILE A 492 -16.91 11.10 -9.88
CA ILE A 492 -17.55 10.36 -8.79
C ILE A 492 -18.52 11.26 -8.00
N SER A 493 -18.21 12.54 -7.79
CA SER A 493 -19.16 13.48 -7.18
C SER A 493 -20.41 13.66 -8.04
N GLN A 494 -20.27 13.78 -9.37
CA GLN A 494 -21.44 13.86 -10.26
C GLN A 494 -22.29 12.59 -10.23
N ILE A 495 -21.67 11.39 -10.25
CA ILE A 495 -22.36 10.10 -10.09
C ILE A 495 -23.14 10.04 -8.76
N ARG A 496 -22.50 10.44 -7.67
CA ARG A 496 -23.10 10.52 -6.33
C ARG A 496 -24.31 11.45 -6.33
N ASP A 497 -24.17 12.66 -6.86
CA ASP A 497 -25.24 13.66 -6.83
C ASP A 497 -26.39 13.29 -7.78
N ASP A 498 -26.11 12.66 -8.93
CA ASP A 498 -27.12 12.06 -9.81
C ASP A 498 -27.89 10.93 -9.12
N THR A 499 -27.22 9.95 -8.50
CA THR A 499 -27.89 8.84 -7.78
C THR A 499 -28.79 9.32 -6.64
N VAL A 500 -28.45 10.42 -5.97
CA VAL A 500 -29.34 11.08 -4.98
C VAL A 500 -30.62 11.59 -5.64
N VAL A 501 -30.50 12.28 -6.79
CA VAL A 501 -31.66 12.79 -7.55
C VAL A 501 -32.51 11.65 -8.11
N ILE A 502 -31.88 10.60 -8.65
CA ILE A 502 -32.57 9.41 -9.15
C ILE A 502 -33.34 8.72 -8.01
N ALA A 503 -32.70 8.48 -6.86
CA ALA A 503 -33.36 7.88 -5.70
C ALA A 503 -34.55 8.72 -5.20
N GLN A 504 -34.43 10.05 -5.24
CA GLN A 504 -35.55 10.94 -4.91
C GLN A 504 -36.69 10.79 -5.94
N ARG A 505 -36.40 10.76 -7.24
CA ARG A 505 -37.39 10.59 -8.31
C ARG A 505 -38.08 9.22 -8.24
N LEU A 506 -37.32 8.14 -8.06
CA LEU A 506 -37.84 6.78 -7.87
C LEU A 506 -38.77 6.70 -6.65
N SER A 507 -38.44 7.36 -5.54
CA SER A 507 -39.31 7.43 -4.34
C SER A 507 -40.63 8.18 -4.55
N GLN A 508 -40.76 8.92 -5.66
CA GLN A 508 -41.98 9.63 -6.10
C GLN A 508 -42.68 8.88 -7.25
N THR A 509 -42.32 7.62 -7.51
CA THR A 509 -42.77 6.80 -8.65
C THR A 509 -42.51 7.47 -10.03
N LYS A 510 -41.55 8.42 -10.11
CA LYS A 510 -41.14 9.06 -11.37
C LYS A 510 -40.20 8.15 -12.13
N ILE A 511 -40.79 7.23 -12.89
CA ILE A 511 -40.12 6.23 -13.74
C ILE A 511 -40.28 6.60 -15.23
N ASP A 512 -39.89 7.83 -15.56
CA ASP A 512 -40.04 8.45 -16.88
C ASP A 512 -38.69 8.50 -17.65
N GLY A 513 -38.70 9.09 -18.85
CA GLY A 513 -37.49 9.25 -19.67
C GLY A 513 -36.42 10.14 -19.04
N VAL A 514 -36.80 11.04 -18.12
CA VAL A 514 -35.84 11.85 -17.36
C VAL A 514 -35.08 10.98 -16.36
N THR A 515 -35.79 10.18 -15.55
CA THR A 515 -35.15 9.29 -14.55
C THR A 515 -34.29 8.22 -15.20
N LYS A 516 -34.80 7.55 -16.25
CA LYS A 516 -34.01 6.52 -16.98
C LYS A 516 -32.79 7.14 -17.66
N GLY A 517 -32.94 8.34 -18.22
CA GLY A 517 -31.83 9.08 -18.79
C GLY A 517 -30.71 9.41 -17.78
N MET A 518 -31.06 9.75 -16.54
CA MET A 518 -30.06 9.92 -15.47
C MET A 518 -29.37 8.59 -15.14
N GLN A 519 -30.11 7.48 -15.09
CA GLN A 519 -29.55 6.15 -14.84
C GLN A 519 -28.61 5.68 -15.96
N GLU A 520 -28.96 5.95 -17.23
CA GLU A 520 -28.11 5.78 -18.41
C GLU A 520 -26.81 6.61 -18.30
N ASP A 521 -26.92 7.90 -17.94
CA ASP A 521 -25.78 8.81 -17.79
C ASP A 521 -24.81 8.35 -16.68
N VAL A 522 -25.34 7.86 -15.55
CA VAL A 522 -24.54 7.31 -14.44
C VAL A 522 -23.86 5.99 -14.84
N LEU A 523 -24.58 5.08 -15.52
CA LEU A 523 -23.99 3.82 -15.99
C LEU A 523 -22.84 4.06 -16.97
N ALA A 524 -23.05 4.93 -17.97
CA ALA A 524 -22.00 5.33 -18.90
C ALA A 524 -20.80 5.96 -18.16
N ALA A 525 -21.04 6.80 -17.15
CA ALA A 525 -19.98 7.40 -16.35
C ALA A 525 -19.10 6.35 -15.63
N LEU A 526 -19.73 5.30 -15.09
CA LEU A 526 -19.04 4.21 -14.41
C LEU A 526 -18.22 3.37 -15.41
N GLU A 527 -18.78 3.05 -16.58
CA GLU A 527 -18.08 2.31 -17.65
C GLU A 527 -16.88 3.08 -18.22
N GLU A 528 -17.03 4.38 -18.49
CA GLU A 528 -15.95 5.25 -18.97
C GLU A 528 -14.81 5.36 -17.95
N MET A 529 -15.14 5.42 -16.65
CA MET A 529 -14.15 5.45 -15.56
C MET A 529 -13.46 4.09 -15.37
N ILE A 530 -14.17 2.96 -15.48
CA ILE A 530 -13.56 1.62 -15.48
C ILE A 530 -12.56 1.50 -16.64
N ALA A 531 -12.93 1.92 -17.85
CA ALA A 531 -12.04 1.89 -19.01
C ALA A 531 -10.79 2.78 -18.83
N ALA A 532 -10.92 3.92 -18.13
CA ALA A 532 -9.79 4.77 -17.77
C ALA A 532 -8.83 4.12 -16.76
N LEU A 533 -9.37 3.49 -15.70
CA LEU A 533 -8.56 2.75 -14.71
C LEU A 533 -7.88 1.52 -15.32
N GLN A 534 -8.59 0.75 -16.15
CA GLN A 534 -8.01 -0.35 -16.91
C GLN A 534 -6.81 0.12 -17.74
N LYS A 535 -6.91 1.28 -18.40
CA LYS A 535 -5.78 1.81 -19.17
C LYS A 535 -4.61 2.22 -18.25
N ALA A 536 -4.88 2.83 -17.10
CA ALA A 536 -3.84 3.19 -16.12
C ALA A 536 -3.08 1.95 -15.61
N GLN A 537 -3.79 0.89 -15.21
CA GLN A 537 -3.21 -0.39 -14.83
C GLN A 537 -2.31 -0.97 -15.95
N ASN A 538 -2.84 -1.07 -17.18
CA ASN A 538 -2.12 -1.59 -18.35
C ASN A 538 -0.86 -0.77 -18.69
N ASP A 539 -0.87 0.54 -18.49
CA ASP A 539 0.29 1.39 -18.78
C ASP A 539 1.34 1.35 -17.65
N LEU A 540 0.94 1.13 -16.40
CA LEU A 540 1.86 0.80 -15.30
C LEU A 540 2.53 -0.57 -15.50
N GLU A 541 1.81 -1.58 -15.96
CA GLU A 541 2.40 -2.89 -16.28
C GLU A 541 3.44 -2.77 -17.41
N LYS A 542 3.20 -1.93 -18.43
CA LYS A 542 4.19 -1.63 -19.48
C LYS A 542 5.41 -0.90 -18.92
N LYS A 543 5.24 0.08 -18.02
CA LYS A 543 6.37 0.71 -17.31
C LYS A 543 7.22 -0.35 -16.58
N LYS A 544 6.59 -1.25 -15.81
CA LYS A 544 7.28 -2.35 -15.11
C LYS A 544 8.03 -3.29 -16.05
N GLN A 545 7.48 -3.56 -17.24
CA GLN A 545 8.15 -4.38 -18.26
C GLN A 545 9.31 -3.64 -18.95
N GLN A 546 9.25 -2.31 -19.09
CA GLN A 546 10.30 -1.50 -19.73
C GLN A 546 11.43 -1.07 -18.75
N ASN A 547 11.15 -0.96 -17.45
CA ASN A 547 12.11 -0.56 -16.40
C ASN A 547 13.21 -1.62 -16.09
N GLN A 548 13.50 -2.54 -17.02
CA GLN A 548 14.69 -3.41 -16.96
C GLN A 548 15.97 -2.73 -17.50
N GLN A 549 15.90 -1.46 -17.92
CA GLN A 549 17.06 -0.64 -18.28
C GLN A 549 17.29 0.49 -17.25
N PRO A 550 18.54 0.81 -16.88
CA PRO A 550 18.85 1.84 -15.91
C PRO A 550 18.59 3.24 -16.49
N GLN A 551 17.50 3.88 -16.08
CA GLN A 551 17.15 5.24 -16.48
C GLN A 551 17.68 6.28 -15.48
N GLN A 552 17.92 7.52 -15.95
CA GLN A 552 18.53 8.59 -15.17
C GLN A 552 17.71 8.97 -13.91
N PRO A 553 18.36 9.55 -12.86
CA PRO A 553 17.69 10.02 -11.65
C PRO A 553 16.82 11.27 -11.93
N GLY A 554 15.58 11.02 -12.38
CA GLY A 554 14.50 12.00 -12.37
C GLY A 554 14.05 12.35 -10.95
N GLN A 555 13.41 13.50 -10.78
CA GLN A 555 13.02 14.00 -9.46
C GLN A 555 12.04 13.05 -8.73
N PRO A 556 12.15 12.89 -7.39
CA PRO A 556 11.30 12.00 -6.61
C PRO A 556 9.91 12.61 -6.31
N GLY A 557 9.24 13.13 -7.34
CA GLY A 557 7.82 13.45 -7.27
C GLY A 557 6.98 12.18 -7.09
N GLU A 558 5.74 12.35 -6.64
CA GLU A 558 4.77 11.26 -6.63
C GLU A 558 4.08 11.24 -8.01
N GLU A 559 4.16 10.11 -8.72
CA GLU A 559 3.43 10.00 -9.98
C GLU A 559 1.92 10.03 -9.68
N PRO A 560 1.11 10.80 -10.43
CA PRO A 560 -0.32 10.81 -10.22
C PRO A 560 -0.93 9.47 -10.60
N LEU A 561 -1.99 9.05 -9.88
CA LEU A 561 -2.74 7.81 -10.11
C LEU A 561 -3.04 7.56 -11.60
N VAL A 562 -3.37 8.64 -12.32
CA VAL A 562 -3.68 8.63 -13.73
C VAL A 562 -3.00 9.79 -14.45
N GLN A 563 -2.42 9.52 -15.61
CA GLN A 563 -1.70 10.49 -16.43
C GLN A 563 -2.62 11.64 -16.90
N ALA A 564 -2.10 12.86 -16.99
CA ALA A 564 -2.84 14.05 -17.45
C ALA A 564 -3.56 13.88 -18.80
N LEU A 565 -3.03 13.07 -19.74
CA LEU A 565 -3.70 12.75 -21.00
C LEU A 565 -5.02 11.97 -20.82
N ALA A 566 -5.15 11.20 -19.75
CA ALA A 566 -6.38 10.50 -19.39
C ALA A 566 -7.32 11.38 -18.55
N GLU A 567 -6.80 12.30 -17.73
CA GLU A 567 -7.63 13.35 -17.11
C GLU A 567 -8.29 14.26 -18.16
N LEU A 568 -7.52 14.72 -19.17
CA LEU A 568 -8.05 15.49 -20.30
C LEU A 568 -9.11 14.72 -21.10
N LYS A 569 -9.02 13.38 -21.15
CA LYS A 569 -10.05 12.53 -21.75
C LYS A 569 -11.32 12.48 -20.89
N LEU A 570 -11.20 12.36 -19.57
CA LEU A 570 -12.35 12.45 -18.67
C LEU A 570 -13.02 13.84 -18.73
N ILE A 571 -12.24 14.92 -18.77
CA ILE A 571 -12.76 16.29 -18.97
C ILE A 571 -13.60 16.38 -20.26
N ARG A 572 -13.09 15.82 -21.37
CA ARG A 572 -13.83 15.72 -22.64
C ARG A 572 -15.08 14.84 -22.53
N THR A 573 -15.02 13.73 -21.79
CA THR A 573 -16.15 12.84 -21.52
C THR A 573 -17.25 13.58 -20.72
N ILE A 574 -16.91 14.28 -19.64
CA ILE A 574 -17.87 15.10 -18.88
C ILE A 574 -18.52 16.14 -19.80
N GLN A 575 -17.73 16.83 -20.62
CA GLN A 575 -18.24 17.82 -21.58
C GLN A 575 -19.21 17.21 -22.60
N THR A 576 -18.92 15.98 -23.06
CA THR A 576 -19.76 15.24 -24.01
C THR A 576 -21.06 14.80 -23.36
N ARG A 577 -21.02 14.35 -22.09
CA ARG A 577 -22.21 13.98 -21.32
C ARG A 577 -23.12 15.18 -21.04
N ILE A 578 -22.57 16.31 -20.58
CA ILE A 578 -23.34 17.56 -20.40
C ILE A 578 -24.06 17.94 -21.71
N GLN A 579 -23.41 17.78 -22.87
CA GLN A 579 -24.03 18.02 -24.17
C GLN A 579 -25.14 17.02 -24.51
N SER A 580 -24.97 15.71 -24.24
CA SER A 580 -26.00 14.70 -24.52
C SER A 580 -27.20 14.83 -23.58
N THR A 581 -26.98 15.04 -22.27
CA THR A 581 -28.04 15.26 -21.28
C THR A 581 -28.87 16.51 -21.63
N THR A 582 -28.20 17.62 -21.99
CA THR A 582 -28.87 18.85 -22.46
C THR A 582 -29.72 18.62 -23.72
N ARG A 583 -29.21 17.86 -24.69
CA ARG A 583 -29.98 17.48 -25.90
C ARG A 583 -31.18 16.59 -25.56
N ARG A 584 -31.02 15.60 -24.69
CA ARG A 584 -32.12 14.71 -24.25
C ARG A 584 -33.21 15.50 -23.54
N TYR A 585 -32.85 16.40 -22.64
CA TYR A 585 -33.80 17.30 -21.96
C TYR A 585 -34.55 18.22 -22.94
N SER A 586 -33.85 18.80 -23.93
CA SER A 586 -34.50 19.57 -25.00
C SER A 586 -35.48 18.71 -25.82
N GLY A 587 -35.12 17.46 -26.12
CA GLY A 587 -35.98 16.51 -26.82
C GLY A 587 -37.24 16.14 -26.03
N LEU A 588 -37.12 15.81 -24.73
CA LEU A 588 -38.25 15.41 -23.88
C LEU A 588 -39.26 16.56 -23.66
N ILE A 589 -38.80 17.81 -23.68
CA ILE A 589 -39.67 19.00 -23.69
C ILE A 589 -40.39 19.14 -25.05
N GLN A 590 -39.70 18.88 -26.17
CA GLN A 590 -40.29 18.94 -27.52
C GLN A 590 -41.30 17.81 -27.78
N THR A 591 -41.12 16.62 -27.21
CA THR A 591 -42.11 15.52 -27.29
C THR A 591 -43.27 15.68 -26.29
N GLY A 592 -43.18 16.61 -25.34
CA GLY A 592 -44.18 16.80 -24.29
C GLY A 592 -44.20 15.70 -23.22
N GLU A 593 -43.11 14.94 -23.08
CA GLU A 593 -42.99 13.88 -22.07
C GLU A 593 -42.73 14.42 -20.66
N THR A 594 -42.21 15.64 -20.56
CA THR A 594 -41.94 16.39 -19.32
C THR A 594 -42.11 17.89 -19.57
N THR A 595 -42.28 18.69 -18.52
CA THR A 595 -42.45 20.16 -18.67
C THR A 595 -41.13 20.91 -18.53
N SER A 596 -41.09 22.14 -19.04
CA SER A 596 -39.95 23.05 -18.82
C SER A 596 -39.70 23.33 -17.32
N GLU A 597 -40.74 23.30 -16.48
CA GLU A 597 -40.64 23.53 -15.03
C GLU A 597 -40.02 22.33 -14.30
N GLU A 598 -40.36 21.10 -14.72
CA GLU A 598 -39.77 19.87 -14.16
C GLU A 598 -38.27 19.72 -14.48
N VAL A 599 -37.84 20.28 -15.61
CA VAL A 599 -36.47 20.15 -16.15
C VAL A 599 -35.58 21.36 -15.81
N GLN A 600 -36.15 22.52 -15.50
CA GLN A 600 -35.42 23.73 -15.11
C GLN A 600 -34.34 23.51 -14.03
N PRO A 601 -34.60 22.84 -12.87
CA PRO A 601 -33.56 22.62 -11.87
C PRO A 601 -32.43 21.69 -12.36
N LEU A 602 -32.74 20.77 -13.29
CA LEU A 602 -31.76 19.85 -13.87
C LEU A 602 -30.84 20.56 -14.88
N LEU A 603 -31.38 21.53 -15.62
CA LEU A 603 -30.60 22.42 -16.49
C LEU A 603 -29.73 23.41 -15.69
N GLN A 604 -30.17 23.81 -14.48
CA GLN A 604 -29.37 24.63 -13.58
C GLN A 604 -28.14 23.86 -13.07
N ASP A 605 -28.29 22.63 -12.57
CA ASP A 605 -27.13 21.82 -12.16
C ASP A 605 -26.22 21.47 -13.36
N LEU A 606 -26.75 21.20 -14.56
CA LEU A 606 -25.90 21.05 -15.76
C LEU A 606 -25.04 22.30 -16.05
N ALA A 607 -25.58 23.51 -15.83
CA ALA A 607 -24.83 24.76 -15.95
C ALA A 607 -23.79 24.94 -14.82
N GLU A 608 -24.08 24.45 -13.61
CA GLU A 608 -23.09 24.39 -12.54
C GLU A 608 -21.97 23.37 -12.82
N ARG A 609 -22.29 22.16 -13.30
CA ARG A 609 -21.30 21.16 -13.76
C ARG A 609 -20.41 21.72 -14.86
N GLN A 610 -20.99 22.41 -15.84
CA GLN A 610 -20.24 23.11 -16.89
C GLN A 610 -19.30 24.17 -16.31
N SER A 611 -19.70 24.84 -15.23
CA SER A 611 -18.89 25.83 -14.50
C SER A 611 -17.81 25.20 -13.62
N ARG A 612 -18.07 24.04 -13.00
CA ARG A 612 -17.08 23.21 -12.27
C ARG A 612 -16.02 22.70 -13.23
N LEU A 613 -16.44 22.13 -14.36
CA LEU A 613 -15.55 21.62 -15.42
C LEU A 613 -14.62 22.71 -15.98
N TYR A 614 -15.13 23.93 -16.19
CA TYR A 614 -14.29 25.07 -16.59
C TYR A 614 -13.21 25.39 -15.55
N ARG A 615 -13.54 25.41 -14.25
CA ARG A 615 -12.55 25.63 -13.18
C ARG A 615 -11.49 24.53 -13.16
N ILE A 616 -11.90 23.27 -13.16
CA ILE A 616 -11.01 22.10 -13.20
C ILE A 616 -10.06 22.16 -14.40
N THR A 617 -10.59 22.44 -15.60
CA THR A 617 -9.79 22.55 -16.83
C THR A 617 -8.78 23.70 -16.74
N ARG A 618 -9.18 24.85 -16.20
CA ARG A 618 -8.30 26.01 -15.98
C ARG A 618 -7.22 25.71 -14.94
N ASP A 619 -7.58 25.09 -13.83
CA ASP A 619 -6.66 24.87 -12.70
C ASP A 619 -5.65 23.74 -13.00
N LEU A 620 -6.05 22.76 -13.82
CA LEU A 620 -5.14 21.80 -14.47
C LEU A 620 -4.21 22.48 -15.50
N ALA A 621 -4.72 23.42 -16.31
CA ALA A 621 -3.91 24.18 -17.28
C ALA A 621 -2.99 25.25 -16.63
N LEU A 622 -3.16 25.54 -15.35
CA LEU A 622 -2.31 26.43 -14.55
C LEU A 622 -1.38 25.68 -13.58
N GLU A 623 -1.34 24.34 -13.66
CA GLU A 623 -0.57 23.45 -12.78
C GLU A 623 -0.79 23.67 -11.27
N ARG A 624 -1.94 24.24 -10.88
CA ARG A 624 -2.26 24.65 -9.50
C ARG A 624 -2.56 23.51 -8.52
N ASN A 625 -2.28 22.27 -8.93
CA ASN A 625 -2.50 21.04 -8.16
C ASN A 625 -1.21 20.18 -8.11
N GLN A 626 -0.04 20.79 -8.33
CA GLN A 626 1.30 20.23 -8.09
C GLN A 626 1.93 20.91 -6.86
#